data_AF-A0A7W0RET9-F1
#
_entry.id   AF-A0A7W0RET9-F1
#
_cell.length_a   1.000
_cell.length_b   1.000
_cell.length_c   1.000
_cell.angle_alpha   90.00
_cell.angle_beta   90.00
_cell.angle_gamma   90.00
#
_symmetry.space_group_name_H-M   'P 1'
#
loop_
_entity.id
_entity.type
_entity.pdbx_description
1 polymer ?
#
loop_
_entity_poly.entity_id
_entity_poly.type
_entity_poly.pdbx_seq_one_letter_code
_entity_poly.pdbx_strand_id
1 'polypeptide(L)'
;MSARRLSYSRWDGSQVGFDLDADAILAEVTDDLLYHGDLNAALRRMLQSGFRDRNGERVQGMRELLERLRRKRREELERHDLGGVYDDIAESLREVVGMERGGIDELEAEARASGDERRQEITEQVAADKRLRLDLLPPDLAGQVKELSNYEFASSEARERFDELMDELRQQLAQSYFNSMAGAMSDVSPEAMQRMKDMMSELNQMLEQRERGEEPD
;
A
#
# COMPACT_ATOMS: atom_id res chain seq x y z
N MET A 1 -22.73 -30.57 5.04
CA MET A 1 -21.32 -30.29 4.70
C MET A 1 -20.78 -29.30 5.72
N SER A 2 -20.03 -29.78 6.72
CA SER A 2 -19.55 -28.95 7.84
C SER A 2 -18.30 -28.16 7.46
N ALA A 3 -18.32 -26.85 7.68
CA ALA A 3 -17.18 -25.97 7.48
C ALA A 3 -16.13 -26.17 8.58
N ARG A 4 -14.89 -26.52 8.21
CA ARG A 4 -13.73 -26.53 9.12
C ARG A 4 -13.48 -25.11 9.63
N ARG A 5 -13.65 -24.86 10.93
CA ARG A 5 -13.24 -23.62 11.59
C ARG A 5 -11.73 -23.65 11.80
N LEU A 6 -11.02 -22.66 11.29
CA LEU A 6 -9.61 -22.43 11.55
C LEU A 6 -9.50 -21.43 12.71
N SER A 7 -8.98 -21.89 13.85
CA SER A 7 -8.65 -21.02 14.99
C SER A 7 -7.18 -20.63 14.93
N TYR A 8 -6.91 -19.33 15.09
CA TYR A 8 -5.55 -18.81 15.25
C TYR A 8 -5.28 -18.57 16.73
N SER A 9 -4.16 -19.10 17.24
CA SER A 9 -3.64 -18.86 18.58
C SER A 9 -2.28 -18.15 18.51
N ARG A 10 -1.86 -17.51 19.60
CA ARG A 10 -0.54 -16.87 19.68
C ARG A 10 0.55 -17.93 19.74
N TRP A 11 1.68 -17.64 19.08
CA TRP A 11 2.85 -18.51 18.98
C TRP A 11 3.50 -18.73 20.36
N ASP A 12 3.45 -19.96 20.88
CA ASP A 12 3.95 -20.32 22.21
C ASP A 12 5.19 -21.25 22.16
N GLY A 13 5.75 -21.45 20.97
CA GLY A 13 6.95 -22.28 20.76
C GLY A 13 6.71 -23.79 20.85
N SER A 14 5.49 -24.25 21.16
CA SER A 14 5.10 -25.67 21.10
C SER A 14 4.65 -26.11 19.70
N GLN A 15 4.51 -25.14 18.78
CA GLN A 15 4.10 -25.33 17.40
C GLN A 15 5.29 -25.80 16.57
N VAL A 16 5.76 -27.02 16.86
CA VAL A 16 6.71 -27.73 16.02
C VAL A 16 6.07 -27.95 14.65
N GLY A 17 6.77 -27.42 13.64
CA GLY A 17 6.28 -27.33 12.27
C GLY A 17 6.01 -28.70 11.65
N PHE A 18 5.12 -28.67 10.65
CA PHE A 18 4.86 -29.72 9.66
C PHE A 18 5.47 -31.06 10.05
N ASP A 19 4.70 -31.89 10.76
CA ASP A 19 5.09 -33.26 11.03
C ASP A 19 5.05 -34.02 9.71
N LEU A 20 6.10 -33.81 8.91
CA LEU A 20 6.41 -34.57 7.72
C LEU A 20 6.84 -35.93 8.26
N ASP A 21 5.84 -36.79 8.46
CA ASP A 21 6.01 -38.14 8.97
C ASP A 21 7.10 -38.85 8.16
N ALA A 22 8.26 -39.06 8.80
CA ALA A 22 9.46 -39.59 8.16
C ALA A 22 9.20 -40.97 7.53
N ASP A 23 8.22 -41.71 8.06
CA ASP A 23 7.80 -43.02 7.57
C ASP A 23 6.94 -42.95 6.29
N ALA A 24 6.24 -41.83 6.07
CA ALA A 24 5.51 -41.57 4.83
C ALA A 24 6.46 -41.22 3.67
N ILE A 25 7.53 -40.49 3.97
CA ILE A 25 8.62 -40.21 3.02
C ILE A 25 9.33 -41.52 2.63
N LEU A 26 9.54 -42.42 3.60
CA LEU A 26 10.26 -43.68 3.39
C LEU A 26 9.52 -44.65 2.45
N ALA A 27 8.17 -44.70 2.52
CA ALA A 27 7.36 -45.65 1.76
C ALA A 27 7.32 -45.35 0.25
N GLU A 28 7.25 -44.09 -0.15
CA GLU A 28 7.28 -43.66 -1.57
C GLU A 28 8.69 -43.78 -2.16
N VAL A 29 9.70 -43.53 -1.32
CA VAL A 29 11.12 -43.68 -1.66
C VAL A 29 11.49 -45.13 -1.97
N THR A 30 10.90 -46.11 -1.29
CA THR A 30 11.21 -47.53 -1.49
C THR A 30 10.79 -48.07 -2.86
N ASP A 31 9.70 -47.58 -3.44
CA ASP A 31 9.25 -48.03 -4.77
C ASP A 31 10.19 -47.53 -5.88
N ASP A 32 10.78 -46.33 -5.74
CA ASP A 32 11.66 -45.71 -6.73
C ASP A 32 13.16 -46.10 -6.54
N LEU A 33 13.55 -46.52 -5.33
CA LEU A 33 14.88 -47.05 -5.02
C LEU A 33 15.22 -48.33 -5.81
N LEU A 34 14.21 -49.13 -6.16
CA LEU A 34 14.40 -50.41 -6.84
C LEU A 34 14.75 -50.27 -8.34
N TYR A 35 14.49 -49.12 -8.97
CA TYR A 35 14.65 -48.98 -10.41
C TYR A 35 15.81 -48.07 -10.84
N HIS A 36 16.16 -47.01 -10.08
CA HIS A 36 17.15 -46.02 -10.54
C HIS A 36 18.17 -45.51 -9.50
N GLY A 37 18.09 -45.92 -8.22
CA GLY A 37 19.19 -45.78 -7.26
C GLY A 37 19.59 -44.35 -6.81
N ASP A 38 18.81 -43.31 -7.09
CA ASP A 38 19.09 -41.94 -6.61
C ASP A 38 17.91 -41.33 -5.84
N LEU A 39 17.93 -41.58 -4.53
CA LEU A 39 17.02 -41.02 -3.53
C LEU A 39 16.99 -39.48 -3.57
N ASN A 40 18.13 -38.84 -3.81
CA ASN A 40 18.19 -37.38 -3.85
C ASN A 40 17.46 -36.83 -5.06
N ALA A 41 17.47 -37.55 -6.18
CA ALA A 41 16.73 -37.17 -7.38
C ALA A 41 15.21 -37.30 -7.18
N ALA A 42 14.75 -38.37 -6.51
CA ALA A 42 13.34 -38.58 -6.17
C ALA A 42 12.83 -37.49 -5.20
N LEU A 43 13.55 -37.24 -4.10
CA LEU A 43 13.21 -36.17 -3.14
C LEU A 43 13.19 -34.79 -3.79
N ARG A 44 14.15 -34.51 -4.70
CA ARG A 44 14.18 -33.23 -5.43
C ARG A 44 13.00 -33.08 -6.37
N ARG A 45 12.58 -34.14 -7.07
CA ARG A 45 11.39 -34.13 -7.92
C ARG A 45 10.11 -33.92 -7.10
N MET A 46 10.00 -34.62 -5.97
CA MET A 46 8.90 -34.50 -5.03
C MET A 46 8.76 -33.08 -4.47
N LEU A 47 9.86 -32.45 -4.04
CA LEU A 47 9.86 -31.06 -3.57
C LEU A 47 9.54 -30.05 -4.68
N GLN A 48 9.96 -30.31 -5.93
CA GLN A 48 9.72 -29.40 -7.04
C GLN A 48 8.27 -29.47 -7.56
N SER A 49 7.73 -30.67 -7.70
CA SER A 49 6.43 -30.94 -8.35
C SER A 49 5.28 -31.10 -7.35
N GLY A 50 5.58 -31.31 -6.07
CA GLY A 50 4.61 -31.68 -5.04
C GLY A 50 4.33 -33.18 -5.04
N PHE A 51 3.57 -33.64 -4.05
CA PHE A 51 3.20 -35.03 -3.87
C PHE A 51 1.82 -35.16 -3.22
N ARG A 52 1.30 -36.38 -3.12
CA ARG A 52 0.07 -36.67 -2.38
C ARG A 52 0.44 -37.32 -1.07
N ASP A 53 -0.07 -36.77 0.02
CA ASP A 53 0.05 -37.40 1.33
C ASP A 53 -0.87 -38.64 1.41
N ARG A 54 -0.66 -39.49 2.42
CA ARG A 54 -1.41 -40.72 2.71
C ARG A 54 -2.92 -40.49 2.85
N ASN A 55 -3.30 -39.29 3.27
CA ASN A 55 -4.70 -38.87 3.38
C ASN A 55 -5.32 -38.48 2.01
N GLY A 56 -4.57 -38.62 0.92
CA GLY A 56 -4.97 -38.21 -0.43
C GLY A 56 -4.90 -36.70 -0.67
N GLU A 57 -4.45 -35.93 0.33
CA GLU A 57 -4.31 -34.48 0.24
C GLU A 57 -3.07 -34.10 -0.59
N ARG A 58 -3.23 -33.17 -1.53
CA ARG A 58 -2.15 -32.74 -2.43
C ARG A 58 -1.28 -31.69 -1.74
N VAL A 59 -0.02 -32.02 -1.52
CA VAL A 59 1.02 -31.10 -1.04
C VAL A 59 1.58 -30.33 -2.24
N GLN A 60 1.49 -29.00 -2.18
CA GLN A 60 1.99 -28.11 -3.23
C GLN A 60 3.52 -28.18 -3.31
N GLY A 61 4.04 -28.31 -4.53
CA GLY A 61 5.47 -28.23 -4.78
C GLY A 61 6.00 -26.79 -4.76
N MET A 62 7.32 -26.64 -4.68
CA MET A 62 7.99 -25.35 -4.66
C MET A 62 7.69 -24.50 -5.91
N ARG A 63 7.53 -25.11 -7.09
CA ARG A 63 7.18 -24.36 -8.31
C ARG A 63 5.83 -23.66 -8.17
N GLU A 64 4.85 -24.39 -7.67
CA GLU A 64 3.47 -23.91 -7.51
C GLU A 64 3.38 -22.85 -6.40
N LEU A 65 4.12 -23.03 -5.31
CA LEU A 65 4.27 -22.01 -4.27
C LEU A 65 4.94 -20.73 -4.79
N LEU A 66 6.00 -20.85 -5.60
CA LEU A 66 6.67 -19.71 -6.23
C LEU A 66 5.76 -19.01 -7.25
N GLU A 67 4.98 -19.76 -8.03
CA GLU A 67 3.98 -19.20 -8.94
C GLU A 67 2.87 -18.47 -8.19
N ARG A 68 2.37 -19.05 -7.09
CA ARG A 68 1.38 -18.41 -6.22
C ARG A 68 1.95 -17.15 -5.57
N LEU A 69 3.21 -17.18 -5.14
CA LEU A 69 3.89 -16.01 -4.59
C LEU A 69 4.09 -14.91 -5.64
N ARG A 70 4.49 -15.26 -6.87
CA ARG A 70 4.61 -14.32 -7.99
C ARG A 70 3.25 -13.73 -8.38
N ARG A 71 2.19 -14.54 -8.34
CA ARG A 71 0.82 -14.08 -8.59
C ARG A 71 0.36 -13.11 -7.50
N LYS A 72 0.53 -13.48 -6.23
CA LYS A 72 0.21 -12.62 -5.10
C LYS A 72 1.02 -11.33 -5.11
N ARG A 73 2.32 -11.39 -5.44
CA ARG A 73 3.16 -10.21 -5.64
C ARG A 73 2.62 -9.31 -6.75
N ARG A 74 2.21 -9.86 -7.90
CA ARG A 74 1.60 -9.06 -8.98
C ARG A 74 0.28 -8.46 -8.55
N GLU A 75 -0.60 -9.22 -7.92
CA GLU A 75 -1.88 -8.70 -7.41
C GLU A 75 -1.69 -7.62 -6.35
N GLU A 76 -0.69 -7.74 -5.47
CA GLU A 76 -0.34 -6.68 -4.51
C GLU A 76 0.27 -5.45 -5.20
N LEU A 77 1.08 -5.65 -6.24
CA LEU A 77 1.63 -4.56 -7.04
C LEU A 77 0.56 -3.88 -7.90
N GLU A 78 -0.43 -4.60 -8.41
CA GLU A 78 -1.59 -4.06 -9.13
C GLU A 78 -2.57 -3.37 -8.18
N ARG A 79 -2.82 -3.94 -6.99
CA ARG A 79 -3.64 -3.31 -5.93
C ARG A 79 -2.99 -2.07 -5.33
N HIS A 80 -1.66 -2.03 -5.28
CA HIS A 80 -0.86 -0.87 -4.88
C HIS A 80 -0.20 -0.18 -6.07
N ASP A 81 -0.74 -0.33 -7.29
CA ASP A 81 -0.32 0.47 -8.43
C ASP A 81 -0.94 1.86 -8.26
N LEU A 82 -0.34 2.58 -7.32
CA LEU A 82 -0.39 4.01 -7.14
C LEU A 82 0.21 4.72 -8.38
N GLY A 83 0.70 4.00 -9.39
CA GLY A 83 1.37 4.52 -10.58
C GLY A 83 0.56 5.56 -11.35
N GLY A 84 -0.73 5.32 -11.63
CA GLY A 84 -1.53 6.29 -12.40
C GLY A 84 -1.64 7.65 -11.72
N VAL A 85 -2.16 7.67 -10.49
CA VAL A 85 -2.39 8.93 -9.75
C VAL A 85 -1.07 9.61 -9.38
N TYR A 86 -0.04 8.86 -9.00
CA TYR A 86 1.28 9.45 -8.71
C TYR A 86 1.94 10.03 -9.95
N ASP A 87 1.81 9.35 -11.10
CA ASP A 87 2.34 9.85 -12.36
C ASP A 87 1.56 11.10 -12.82
N ASP A 88 0.24 11.13 -12.63
CA ASP A 88 -0.62 12.29 -12.90
C ASP A 88 -0.23 13.50 -12.03
N ILE A 89 0.03 13.27 -10.73
CA ILE A 89 0.52 14.31 -9.81
C ILE A 89 1.92 14.78 -10.23
N ALA A 90 2.81 13.85 -10.58
CA ALA A 90 4.16 14.17 -11.03
C ALA A 90 4.14 15.00 -12.32
N GLU A 91 3.24 14.67 -13.26
CA GLU A 91 3.03 15.43 -14.47
C GLU A 91 2.47 16.83 -14.19
N SER A 92 1.46 16.93 -13.32
CA SER A 92 0.89 18.21 -12.89
C SER A 92 1.94 19.11 -12.21
N LEU A 93 2.82 18.56 -11.39
CA LEU A 93 3.91 19.31 -10.78
C LEU A 93 4.93 19.79 -11.82
N ARG A 94 5.26 18.95 -12.80
CA ARG A 94 6.14 19.35 -13.92
C ARG A 94 5.51 20.48 -14.74
N GLU A 95 4.20 20.43 -14.97
CA GLU A 95 3.44 21.48 -15.63
C GLU A 95 3.53 22.81 -14.86
N VAL A 96 3.27 22.79 -13.55
CA VAL A 96 3.40 23.97 -12.66
C VAL A 96 4.80 24.57 -12.73
N VAL A 97 5.85 23.73 -12.65
CA VAL A 97 7.25 24.19 -12.75
C VAL A 97 7.54 24.78 -14.13
N GLY A 98 6.97 24.20 -15.19
CA GLY A 98 7.07 24.72 -16.55
C GLY A 98 6.42 26.10 -16.70
N MET A 99 5.22 26.28 -16.16
CA MET A 99 4.51 27.56 -16.15
C MET A 99 5.27 28.62 -15.36
N GLU A 100 5.82 28.26 -14.19
CA GLU A 100 6.63 29.20 -13.40
C GLU A 100 7.89 29.63 -14.14
N ARG A 101 8.58 28.71 -14.83
CA ARG A 101 9.73 29.07 -15.67
C ARG A 101 9.33 30.04 -16.78
N GLY A 102 8.19 29.81 -17.42
CA GLY A 102 7.62 30.73 -18.41
C GLY A 102 7.31 32.10 -17.83
N GLY A 103 6.69 32.17 -16.64
CA GLY A 103 6.41 33.43 -15.96
C GLY A 103 7.66 34.21 -15.57
N ILE A 104 8.74 33.51 -15.18
CA ILE A 104 10.04 34.14 -14.92
C ILE A 104 10.60 34.74 -16.22
N ASP A 105 10.51 34.02 -17.35
CA ASP A 105 10.97 34.51 -18.65
C ASP A 105 10.19 35.76 -19.09
N GLU A 106 8.87 35.77 -18.89
CA GLU A 106 7.99 36.92 -19.16
C GLU A 106 8.34 38.12 -18.29
N LEU A 107 8.54 37.90 -16.98
CA LEU A 107 8.93 38.94 -16.03
C LEU A 107 10.25 39.62 -16.45
N GLU A 108 11.25 38.83 -16.90
CA GLU A 108 12.49 39.36 -17.43
C GLU A 108 12.29 40.13 -18.74
N ALA A 109 11.46 39.62 -19.65
CA ALA A 109 11.15 40.29 -20.91
C ALA A 109 10.48 41.65 -20.68
N GLU A 110 9.55 41.74 -19.74
CA GLU A 110 8.89 42.99 -19.34
C GLU A 110 9.87 44.00 -18.73
N ALA A 111 10.81 43.53 -17.90
CA ALA A 111 11.83 44.39 -17.31
C ALA A 111 12.77 44.96 -18.38
N ARG A 112 13.20 44.15 -19.35
CA ARG A 112 13.98 44.61 -20.51
C ARG A 112 13.20 45.61 -21.37
N ALA A 113 11.91 45.36 -21.58
CA ALA A 113 11.05 46.24 -22.37
C ALA A 113 10.77 47.59 -21.69
N SER A 114 10.92 47.70 -20.37
CA SER A 114 10.63 48.94 -19.66
C SER A 114 11.69 50.03 -19.82
N GLY A 115 12.87 49.70 -20.35
CA GLY A 115 13.96 50.66 -20.58
C GLY A 115 14.58 51.23 -19.30
N ASP A 116 14.33 50.62 -18.13
CA ASP A 116 14.90 51.00 -16.85
C ASP A 116 16.00 49.99 -16.49
N GLU A 117 17.26 50.40 -16.65
CA GLU A 117 18.44 49.56 -16.38
C GLU A 117 18.44 49.02 -14.95
N ARG A 118 18.00 49.82 -13.97
CA ARG A 118 17.99 49.39 -12.57
C ARG A 118 16.93 48.32 -12.33
N ARG A 119 15.76 48.46 -12.95
CA ARG A 119 14.71 47.45 -12.88
C ARG A 119 15.17 46.15 -13.52
N GLN A 120 15.82 46.23 -14.69
CA GLN A 120 16.34 45.07 -15.39
C GLN A 120 17.34 44.28 -14.53
N GLU A 121 18.36 44.94 -13.96
CA GLU A 121 19.37 44.27 -13.12
C GLU A 121 18.76 43.56 -11.91
N ILE A 122 17.80 44.20 -11.24
CA ILE A 122 17.12 43.62 -10.07
C ILE A 122 16.28 42.40 -10.49
N THR A 123 15.50 42.53 -11.57
CA THR A 123 14.66 41.44 -12.06
C THR A 123 15.49 40.25 -12.51
N GLU A 124 16.63 40.46 -13.20
CA GLU A 124 17.53 39.39 -13.61
C GLU A 124 18.11 38.63 -12.41
N GLN A 125 18.49 39.32 -11.34
CA GLN A 125 18.95 38.68 -10.10
C GLN A 125 17.86 37.83 -9.45
N VAL A 126 16.65 38.38 -9.32
CA VAL A 126 15.51 37.65 -8.74
C VAL A 126 15.12 36.44 -9.61
N ALA A 127 15.13 36.59 -10.92
CA ALA A 127 14.86 35.51 -11.87
C ALA A 127 15.90 34.38 -11.75
N ALA A 128 17.19 34.73 -11.66
CA ALA A 128 18.26 33.76 -11.47
C ALA A 128 18.11 32.97 -10.15
N ASP A 129 17.82 33.66 -9.05
CA ASP A 129 17.60 33.02 -7.74
C ASP A 129 16.40 32.07 -7.77
N LYS A 130 15.30 32.49 -8.40
CA LYS A 130 14.10 31.65 -8.59
C LYS A 130 14.40 30.40 -9.40
N ARG A 131 15.10 30.53 -10.53
CA ARG A 131 15.51 29.37 -11.37
C ARG A 131 16.38 28.39 -10.60
N LEU A 132 17.35 28.89 -9.83
CA LEU A 132 18.20 28.04 -8.98
C LEU A 132 17.36 27.24 -7.97
N ARG A 133 16.37 27.85 -7.33
CA ARG A 133 15.47 27.14 -6.42
C ARG A 133 14.67 26.04 -7.13
N LEU A 134 14.17 26.32 -8.33
CA LEU A 134 13.45 25.33 -9.14
C LEU A 134 14.35 24.18 -9.62
N ASP A 135 15.64 24.44 -9.86
CA ASP A 135 16.63 23.41 -10.23
C ASP A 135 17.06 22.54 -9.03
N LEU A 136 16.97 23.07 -7.81
CA LEU A 136 17.29 22.38 -6.56
C LEU A 136 16.11 21.64 -5.93
N LEU A 137 14.96 21.57 -6.63
CA LEU A 137 13.80 20.82 -6.15
C LEU A 137 14.17 19.35 -5.87
N PRO A 138 13.71 18.79 -4.73
CA PRO A 138 13.95 17.38 -4.42
C PRO A 138 13.43 16.44 -5.52
N PRO A 139 14.06 15.26 -5.73
CA PRO A 139 13.60 14.31 -6.73
C PRO A 139 12.29 13.60 -6.32
N ASP A 140 11.88 13.67 -5.06
CA ASP A 140 10.66 13.07 -4.55
C ASP A 140 9.47 14.05 -4.55
N LEU A 141 8.26 13.54 -4.84
CA LEU A 141 7.05 14.35 -4.96
C LEU A 141 6.68 15.09 -3.68
N ALA A 142 6.84 14.44 -2.52
CA ALA A 142 6.51 15.05 -1.24
C ALA A 142 7.42 16.25 -0.95
N GLY A 143 8.71 16.13 -1.27
CA GLY A 143 9.70 17.21 -1.21
C GLY A 143 9.38 18.34 -2.18
N GLN A 144 9.02 18.04 -3.43
CA GLN A 144 8.61 19.04 -4.41
C GLN A 144 7.39 19.84 -3.95
N VAL A 145 6.33 19.16 -3.50
CA VAL A 145 5.11 19.81 -2.98
C VAL A 145 5.44 20.71 -1.79
N LYS A 146 6.27 20.23 -0.85
CA LYS A 146 6.66 21.00 0.32
C LYS A 146 7.46 22.25 -0.05
N GLU A 147 8.40 22.14 -0.98
CA GLU A 147 9.21 23.27 -1.41
C GLU A 147 8.35 24.30 -2.18
N LEU A 148 7.52 23.84 -3.13
CA LEU A 148 6.61 24.69 -3.90
C LEU A 148 5.51 25.33 -3.05
N SER A 149 5.09 24.69 -1.95
CA SER A 149 4.12 25.28 -1.02
C SER A 149 4.65 26.53 -0.33
N ASN A 150 5.97 26.59 -0.08
CA ASN A 150 6.64 27.74 0.53
C ASN A 150 7.29 28.67 -0.51
N TYR A 151 7.13 28.35 -1.78
CA TYR A 151 7.70 29.08 -2.89
C TYR A 151 6.81 30.25 -3.31
N GLU A 152 7.43 31.40 -3.57
CA GLU A 152 6.75 32.58 -4.09
C GLU A 152 6.77 32.53 -5.62
N PHE A 153 5.63 32.26 -6.25
CA PHE A 153 5.50 32.18 -7.70
C PHE A 153 5.62 33.55 -8.36
N ALA A 154 6.25 33.60 -9.53
CA ALA A 154 6.23 34.75 -10.42
C ALA A 154 4.99 34.72 -11.33
N SER A 155 4.56 33.53 -11.78
CA SER A 155 3.35 33.36 -12.59
C SER A 155 2.11 33.15 -11.72
N SER A 156 1.05 33.92 -12.00
CA SER A 156 -0.28 33.72 -11.41
C SER A 156 -0.90 32.37 -11.83
N GLU A 157 -0.69 31.98 -13.07
CA GLU A 157 -1.19 30.75 -13.68
C GLU A 157 -0.54 29.53 -13.02
N ALA A 158 0.78 29.57 -12.82
CA ALA A 158 1.51 28.52 -12.12
C ALA A 158 1.02 28.35 -10.68
N ARG A 159 0.72 29.47 -10.00
CA ARG A 159 0.17 29.47 -8.65
C ARG A 159 -1.21 28.85 -8.60
N GLU A 160 -2.10 29.27 -9.49
CA GLU A 160 -3.47 28.74 -9.58
C GLU A 160 -3.46 27.24 -9.84
N ARG A 161 -2.67 26.79 -10.82
CA ARG A 161 -2.53 25.37 -11.15
C ARG A 161 -1.97 24.54 -9.99
N PHE A 162 -1.04 25.09 -9.22
CA PHE A 162 -0.52 24.44 -8.01
C PHE A 162 -1.58 24.34 -6.91
N ASP A 163 -2.35 25.40 -6.69
CA ASP A 163 -3.42 25.42 -5.69
C ASP A 163 -4.53 24.41 -6.05
N GLU A 164 -4.92 24.31 -7.33
CA GLU A 164 -5.83 23.28 -7.84
C GLU A 164 -5.32 21.86 -7.56
N LEU A 165 -4.04 21.60 -7.88
CA LEU A 165 -3.41 20.31 -7.59
C LEU A 165 -3.45 19.97 -6.10
N MET A 166 -3.21 20.94 -5.23
CA MET A 166 -3.27 20.74 -3.78
C MET A 166 -4.69 20.40 -3.32
N ASP A 167 -5.71 20.99 -3.92
CA ASP A 167 -7.10 20.70 -3.61
C ASP A 167 -7.53 19.32 -4.12
N GLU A 168 -7.09 18.90 -5.30
CA GLU A 168 -7.28 17.54 -5.81
C GLU A 168 -6.61 16.51 -4.89
N LEU A 169 -5.35 16.75 -4.49
CA LEU A 169 -4.62 15.91 -3.55
C LEU A 169 -5.38 15.76 -2.23
N ARG A 170 -5.90 16.86 -1.67
CA ARG A 170 -6.69 16.84 -0.44
C ARG A 170 -7.95 15.99 -0.60
N GLN A 171 -8.67 16.14 -1.72
CA GLN A 171 -9.88 15.37 -2.00
C GLN A 171 -9.57 13.87 -2.14
N GLN A 172 -8.53 13.52 -2.88
CA GLN A 172 -8.10 12.14 -3.07
C GLN A 172 -7.65 11.50 -1.76
N LEU A 173 -6.91 12.22 -0.93
CA LEU A 173 -6.53 11.76 0.41
C LEU A 173 -7.78 11.49 1.25
N ALA A 174 -8.72 12.44 1.32
CA ALA A 174 -9.97 12.26 2.05
C ALA A 174 -10.76 11.03 1.57
N GLN A 175 -10.85 10.84 0.25
CA GLN A 175 -11.51 9.67 -0.35
C GLN A 175 -10.78 8.37 0.01
N SER A 176 -9.45 8.35 0.01
CA SER A 176 -8.65 7.19 0.38
C SER A 176 -8.84 6.80 1.85
N TYR A 177 -8.89 7.78 2.75
CA TYR A 177 -9.17 7.57 4.17
C TYR A 177 -10.58 7.01 4.37
N PHE A 178 -11.57 7.58 3.67
CA PHE A 178 -12.94 7.08 3.73
C PHE A 178 -13.05 5.65 3.22
N ASN A 179 -12.47 5.34 2.05
CA ASN A 179 -12.47 3.99 1.47
C ASN A 179 -11.77 2.98 2.39
N SER A 180 -10.67 3.38 3.03
CA SER A 180 -9.96 2.55 4.00
C SER A 180 -10.81 2.26 5.23
N MET A 181 -11.52 3.27 5.75
CA MET A 181 -12.42 3.11 6.89
C MET A 181 -13.65 2.27 6.53
N ALA A 182 -14.24 2.50 5.36
CA ALA A 182 -15.35 1.70 4.84
C ALA A 182 -14.93 0.24 4.61
N GLY A 183 -13.73 0.00 4.10
CA GLY A 183 -13.12 -1.34 3.99
C GLY A 183 -12.98 -2.02 5.36
N ALA A 184 -12.38 -1.32 6.32
CA ALA A 184 -12.24 -1.83 7.68
C ALA A 184 -13.59 -2.11 8.37
N MET A 185 -14.62 -1.31 8.09
CA MET A 185 -15.99 -1.52 8.58
C MET A 185 -16.74 -2.64 7.86
N SER A 186 -16.50 -2.83 6.55
CA SER A 186 -17.11 -3.91 5.78
C SER A 186 -16.48 -5.28 6.09
N ASP A 187 -15.26 -5.31 6.62
CA ASP A 187 -14.64 -6.50 7.23
C ASP A 187 -15.15 -6.80 8.65
N VAL A 188 -15.97 -5.93 9.27
CA VAL A 188 -16.68 -6.27 10.51
C VAL A 188 -17.80 -7.26 10.16
N SER A 189 -17.59 -8.53 10.49
CA SER A 189 -18.54 -9.57 10.12
C SER A 189 -19.92 -9.35 10.76
N PRO A 190 -21.02 -9.76 10.11
CA PRO A 190 -22.37 -9.71 10.69
C PRO A 190 -22.45 -10.40 12.06
N GLU A 191 -21.64 -11.44 12.30
CA GLU A 191 -21.57 -12.09 13.61
C GLU A 191 -20.88 -11.21 14.68
N ALA A 192 -19.91 -10.36 14.30
CA ALA A 192 -19.30 -9.41 15.21
C ALA A 192 -20.29 -8.32 15.65
N MET A 193 -21.12 -7.85 14.72
CA MET A 193 -22.24 -6.95 15.00
C MET A 193 -23.30 -7.59 15.92
N GLN A 194 -23.64 -8.86 15.67
CA GLN A 194 -24.60 -9.58 16.51
C GLN A 194 -24.08 -9.77 17.94
N ARG A 195 -22.82 -10.21 18.12
CA ARG A 195 -22.20 -10.33 19.45
C ARG A 195 -22.18 -9.02 20.23
N MET A 196 -21.94 -7.90 19.54
CA MET A 196 -21.97 -6.57 20.16
C MET A 196 -23.37 -6.17 20.63
N LYS A 197 -24.40 -6.51 19.84
CA LYS A 197 -25.80 -6.29 20.20
C LYS A 197 -26.23 -7.15 21.40
N ASP A 198 -25.77 -8.40 21.45
CA ASP A 198 -26.06 -9.33 22.54
C ASP A 198 -25.43 -8.82 23.86
N MET A 199 -24.16 -8.40 23.84
CA MET A 199 -23.52 -7.80 25.03
C MET A 199 -24.20 -6.50 25.51
N MET A 200 -24.67 -5.65 24.59
CA MET A 200 -25.41 -4.44 24.97
C MET A 200 -26.75 -4.77 25.63
N SER A 201 -27.41 -5.85 25.21
CA SER A 201 -28.62 -6.35 25.86
C SER A 201 -28.33 -6.90 27.26
N GLU A 202 -27.25 -7.67 27.43
CA GLU A 202 -26.80 -8.15 28.74
C GLU A 202 -26.45 -6.99 29.69
N LEU A 203 -25.78 -5.95 29.19
CA LEU A 203 -25.44 -4.76 29.97
C LEU A 203 -26.69 -3.99 30.42
N ASN A 204 -27.68 -3.80 29.56
CA ASN A 204 -28.94 -3.17 29.95
C ASN A 204 -29.67 -4.01 31.02
N GLN A 205 -29.67 -5.34 30.88
CA GLN A 205 -30.27 -6.23 31.88
C GLN A 205 -29.54 -6.17 33.22
N MET A 206 -28.20 -6.08 33.22
CA MET A 206 -27.42 -5.91 34.45
C MET A 206 -27.68 -4.56 35.12
N LEU A 207 -27.79 -3.47 34.34
CA LEU A 207 -28.11 -2.14 34.86
C LEU A 207 -29.50 -2.11 35.51
N GLU A 208 -30.50 -2.72 34.89
CA GLU A 208 -31.84 -2.86 35.46
C GLU A 208 -31.88 -3.74 36.71
N GLN A 209 -31.11 -4.83 36.75
CA GLN A 209 -30.98 -5.69 37.94
C GLN A 209 -30.38 -4.92 39.11
N ARG A 210 -29.35 -4.11 38.85
CA ARG A 210 -28.74 -3.22 39.85
C ARG A 210 -29.68 -2.13 40.34
N GLU A 211 -30.49 -1.53 39.45
CA GLU A 211 -31.52 -0.56 39.84
C GLU A 211 -32.63 -1.19 40.70
N ARG A 212 -32.93 -2.48 40.48
CA ARG A 212 -33.85 -3.27 41.31
C ARG A 212 -33.23 -3.78 42.61
N GLY A 213 -31.95 -3.53 42.85
CA GLY A 213 -31.24 -3.90 44.09
C GLY A 213 -30.79 -5.37 44.15
N GLU A 214 -30.76 -6.05 43.01
CA GLU A 214 -30.27 -7.43 42.88
C GLU A 214 -28.81 -7.42 42.39
N GLU A 215 -27.96 -8.29 42.92
CA GLU A 215 -26.61 -8.49 42.39
C GLU A 215 -26.70 -9.30 41.09
N PRO A 216 -26.15 -8.80 39.96
CA PRO A 216 -26.12 -9.56 38.72
C PRO A 216 -25.11 -10.72 38.84
N ASP A 217 -25.52 -11.92 38.41
CA ASP A 217 -24.65 -13.10 38.28
C ASP A 217 -23.60 -12.95 37.16
#